data_AF-A0A9D9QS93-F1
#
_entry.id   AF-A0A9D9QS93-F1
#
_cell.length_a   1.000
_cell.length_b   1.000
_cell.length_c   1.000
_cell.angle_alpha   90.00
_cell.angle_beta   90.00
_cell.angle_gamma   90.00
#
_symmetry.space_group_name_H-M   'P 1'
#
loop_
_entity.id
_entity.type
_entity.pdbx_description
1 polymer ?
#
loop_
_entity_poly.entity_id
_entity_poly.type
_entity_poly.pdbx_seq_one_letter_code
_entity_poly.pdbx_strand_id
1 'polypeptide(L)'
;MRQLLLDLLPESPPSLDNFVPGGNGETLAAFTAWLADEGGEFSFCLWGEAGCGRSHLLKASGFAYHDAAADPALAALPEAAALAVDHVDALDGDGQIALFNAFNRSKAAGGRLLTAAPQPPA
;
A
#
# COMPACT_ATOMS: atom_id res chain seq x y z
N MET A 1 5.71 -19.58 -40.44
CA MET A 1 5.58 -19.34 -38.98
C MET A 1 4.11 -19.08 -38.69
N ARG A 2 3.50 -19.77 -37.72
CA ARG A 2 2.09 -19.61 -37.33
C ARG A 2 2.06 -18.91 -35.97
N GLN A 3 1.75 -17.62 -35.95
CA GLN A 3 1.55 -16.88 -34.71
C GLN A 3 0.23 -17.34 -34.08
N LEU A 4 0.31 -17.86 -32.86
CA LEU A 4 -0.87 -18.14 -32.05
C LEU A 4 -1.35 -16.81 -31.46
N LEU A 5 -2.66 -16.58 -31.45
CA LEU A 5 -3.25 -15.46 -30.72
C LEU A 5 -2.96 -15.67 -29.23
N LEU A 6 -2.22 -14.74 -28.64
CA LEU A 6 -2.07 -14.66 -27.20
C LEU A 6 -3.39 -14.10 -26.67
N ASP A 7 -4.27 -14.97 -26.19
CA ASP A 7 -5.46 -14.56 -25.44
C ASP A 7 -5.01 -13.95 -24.11
N LEU A 8 -4.66 -12.67 -24.18
CA LEU A 8 -4.46 -11.84 -23.01
C LEU A 8 -5.83 -11.63 -22.37
N LEU A 9 -6.16 -12.49 -21.41
CA LEU A 9 -7.24 -12.21 -20.48
C LEU A 9 -6.94 -10.87 -19.78
N PRO A 10 -7.96 -10.05 -19.51
CA PRO A 10 -7.76 -8.83 -18.73
C PRO A 10 -7.09 -9.18 -17.41
N GLU A 11 -6.10 -8.39 -17.01
CA GLU A 11 -5.37 -8.60 -15.76
C GLU A 11 -6.36 -8.58 -14.58
N SER A 12 -6.36 -9.64 -13.78
CA SER A 12 -7.12 -9.68 -12.54
C SER A 12 -6.63 -8.58 -11.61
N PRO A 13 -7.53 -7.84 -10.94
CA PRO A 13 -7.12 -6.81 -10.00
C PRO A 13 -6.28 -7.42 -8.85
N PRO A 14 -5.34 -6.66 -8.25
CA PRO A 14 -4.57 -7.13 -7.11
C PRO A 14 -5.48 -7.57 -5.95
N SER A 15 -5.26 -8.80 -5.47
CA SER A 15 -5.91 -9.36 -4.28
C SER A 15 -4.88 -10.13 -3.46
N LEU A 16 -5.24 -10.50 -2.22
CA LEU A 16 -4.38 -11.38 -1.42
C LEU A 16 -4.30 -12.79 -2.02
N ASP A 17 -5.39 -13.27 -2.62
CA ASP A 17 -5.48 -14.62 -3.22
C ASP A 17 -4.56 -14.79 -4.44
N ASN A 18 -4.23 -13.70 -5.13
CA ASN A 18 -3.33 -13.71 -6.28
C ASN A 18 -1.92 -13.14 -5.97
N PHE A 19 -1.59 -12.98 -4.69
CA PHE A 19 -0.25 -12.61 -4.25
C PHE A 19 0.59 -13.87 -3.95
N VAL A 20 1.76 -13.98 -4.57
CA VAL A 20 2.70 -15.09 -4.33
C VAL A 20 3.76 -14.65 -3.33
N PRO A 21 3.75 -15.15 -2.07
CA PRO A 21 4.62 -14.62 -1.02
C PRO A 21 6.11 -14.89 -1.25
N GLY A 22 6.47 -16.01 -1.89
CA GLY A 22 7.87 -16.43 -1.97
C GLY A 22 8.51 -16.50 -0.58
N GLY A 23 9.60 -15.75 -0.37
CA GLY A 23 10.26 -15.61 0.94
C GLY A 23 9.52 -14.73 1.96
N ASN A 24 8.48 -14.00 1.55
CA ASN A 24 7.77 -13.02 2.39
C ASN A 24 6.60 -13.63 3.19
N GLY A 25 6.66 -14.93 3.51
CA GLY A 25 5.56 -15.63 4.19
C GLY A 25 5.22 -15.03 5.57
N GLU A 26 6.23 -14.64 6.34
CA GLU A 26 6.05 -13.98 7.63
C GLU A 26 5.40 -12.60 7.47
N THR A 27 5.87 -11.79 6.52
CA THR A 27 5.28 -10.47 6.21
C THR A 27 3.82 -10.61 5.80
N LEU A 28 3.48 -11.59 4.95
CA LEU A 28 2.10 -11.82 4.52
C LEU A 28 1.20 -12.25 5.69
N ALA A 29 1.71 -13.11 6.58
CA ALA A 29 0.98 -13.51 7.79
C ALA A 29 0.72 -12.31 8.71
N ALA A 30 1.75 -11.50 9.00
CA ALA A 30 1.62 -10.30 9.82
C ALA A 30 0.67 -9.27 9.19
N PHE A 31 0.76 -9.07 7.88
CA PHE A 31 -0.11 -8.17 7.14
C PHE A 31 -1.58 -8.64 7.16
N THR A 32 -1.83 -9.93 7.00
CA THR A 32 -3.18 -10.50 7.03
C THR A 32 -3.80 -10.44 8.42
N ALA A 33 -3.04 -10.76 9.46
CA ALA A 33 -3.47 -10.62 10.85
C ALA A 33 -3.77 -9.16 11.20
N TRP A 34 -2.92 -8.24 10.72
CA TRP A 34 -3.17 -6.81 10.87
C TRP A 34 -4.47 -6.39 10.19
N LEU A 35 -4.70 -6.79 8.92
CA LEU A 35 -5.95 -6.53 8.20
C LEU A 35 -7.19 -7.08 8.93
N ALA A 36 -7.06 -8.21 9.62
CA ALA A 36 -8.12 -8.81 10.44
C ALA A 36 -8.33 -8.15 11.82
N ASP A 37 -7.59 -7.09 12.13
CA ASP A 37 -7.65 -6.35 13.41
C ASP A 37 -7.15 -7.12 14.64
N GLU A 38 -6.24 -8.07 14.43
CA GLU A 38 -5.73 -8.95 15.49
C GLU A 38 -4.60 -8.35 16.34
N GLY A 39 -4.36 -7.03 16.27
CA GLY A 39 -3.23 -6.40 16.97
C GLY A 39 -3.46 -4.97 17.48
N GLY A 40 -4.60 -4.34 17.17
CA GLY A 40 -4.91 -2.97 17.59
C GLY A 40 -3.99 -1.87 17.03
N GLU A 41 -2.98 -2.23 16.25
CA GLU A 41 -2.09 -1.29 15.56
C GLU A 41 -2.85 -0.59 14.43
N PHE A 42 -2.82 0.73 14.41
CA PHE A 42 -3.56 1.50 13.41
C PHE A 42 -2.76 1.70 12.11
N SER A 43 -1.44 1.50 12.13
CA SER A 43 -0.58 1.72 10.97
C SER A 43 0.30 0.53 10.65
N PHE A 44 0.50 0.24 9.38
CA PHE A 44 1.42 -0.78 8.88
C PHE A 44 2.27 -0.19 7.75
N CYS A 45 3.59 -0.41 7.80
CA CYS A 45 4.52 0.05 6.77
C CYS A 45 5.09 -1.17 6.04
N LEU A 46 5.17 -1.13 4.71
CA LEU A 46 5.81 -2.14 3.88
C LEU A 46 7.08 -1.56 3.25
N TRP A 47 8.13 -2.35 3.19
CA TRP A 47 9.40 -1.91 2.62
C TRP A 47 10.10 -3.06 1.91
N GLY A 48 10.92 -2.72 0.93
CA GLY A 48 11.63 -3.69 0.10
C GLY A 48 11.95 -3.18 -1.29
N GLU A 49 12.69 -4.02 -2.02
CA GLU A 49 13.17 -3.68 -3.36
C GLU A 49 12.04 -3.53 -4.38
N ALA A 50 12.36 -2.89 -5.52
CA ALA A 50 11.42 -2.80 -6.63
C ALA A 50 11.01 -4.20 -7.12
N GLY A 51 9.71 -4.41 -7.35
CA GLY A 51 9.17 -5.69 -7.80
C GLY A 51 8.83 -6.70 -6.69
N CYS A 52 9.05 -6.39 -5.41
CA CYS A 52 8.65 -7.28 -4.31
C CYS A 52 7.14 -7.30 -3.99
N GLY A 53 6.35 -6.51 -4.71
CA GLY A 53 4.88 -6.53 -4.63
C GLY A 53 4.25 -5.61 -3.57
N ARG A 54 4.96 -4.60 -3.07
CA ARG A 54 4.41 -3.56 -2.15
C ARG A 54 3.12 -2.93 -2.69
N SER A 55 3.16 -2.40 -3.90
CA SER A 55 1.99 -1.79 -4.55
C SER A 55 0.83 -2.77 -4.74
N HIS A 56 1.14 -4.06 -4.96
CA HIS A 56 0.12 -5.12 -5.05
C HIS A 56 -0.58 -5.30 -3.70
N LEU A 57 0.18 -5.44 -2.61
CA LEU A 57 -0.37 -5.58 -1.26
C LEU A 57 -1.18 -4.34 -0.83
N LEU A 58 -0.69 -3.13 -1.16
CA LEU A 58 -1.43 -1.90 -0.90
C LEU A 58 -2.78 -1.88 -1.61
N LYS A 59 -2.82 -2.23 -2.90
CA LYS A 59 -4.07 -2.29 -3.68
C LYS A 59 -4.98 -3.43 -3.21
N ALA A 60 -4.41 -4.58 -2.85
CA ALA A 60 -5.13 -5.75 -2.36
C ALA A 60 -5.79 -5.53 -0.99
N SER A 61 -5.35 -4.53 -0.22
CA SER A 61 -5.94 -4.18 1.08
C SER A 61 -7.39 -3.67 0.98
N GLY A 62 -7.79 -3.18 -0.19
CA GLY A 62 -9.09 -2.53 -0.39
C GLY A 62 -9.21 -1.13 0.22
N PHE A 63 -8.11 -0.55 0.71
CA PHE A 63 -8.09 0.80 1.26
C PHE A 63 -8.10 1.86 0.15
N ALA A 64 -8.37 3.11 0.52
CA ALA A 64 -8.24 4.23 -0.41
C ALA A 64 -6.75 4.40 -0.79
N TYR A 65 -6.40 3.90 -1.97
CA TYR A 65 -5.05 3.89 -2.52
C TYR A 65 -4.66 5.24 -3.11
N HIS A 66 -3.47 5.72 -2.77
CA HIS A 66 -2.86 6.92 -3.32
C HIS A 66 -1.39 6.66 -3.65
N ASP A 67 -0.92 7.18 -4.77
CA ASP A 67 0.46 7.01 -5.23
C ASP A 67 1.22 8.35 -5.11
N ALA A 68 2.13 8.43 -4.14
CA ALA A 68 2.93 9.64 -3.92
C ALA A 68 3.93 9.91 -5.06
N ALA A 69 4.28 8.91 -5.88
CA ALA A 69 5.11 9.15 -7.06
C ALA A 69 4.35 9.93 -8.14
N ALA A 70 3.02 9.80 -8.19
CA ALA A 70 2.15 10.52 -9.12
C ALA A 70 1.66 11.88 -8.56
N ASP A 71 1.53 11.99 -7.25
CA ASP A 71 1.12 13.20 -6.52
C ASP A 71 2.01 13.43 -5.29
N PRO A 72 3.24 13.98 -5.46
CA PRO A 72 4.21 14.16 -4.38
C PRO A 72 3.74 15.06 -3.23
N ALA A 73 2.80 15.97 -3.49
CA ALA A 73 2.23 16.87 -2.51
C ALA A 73 1.02 16.27 -1.77
N LEU A 74 0.55 15.08 -2.19
CA LEU A 74 -0.69 14.46 -1.73
C LEU A 74 -1.92 15.39 -1.82
N ALA A 75 -1.95 16.24 -2.85
CA ALA A 75 -3.00 17.25 -3.02
C ALA A 75 -4.39 16.64 -3.24
N ALA A 76 -4.45 15.42 -3.79
CA ALA A 76 -5.67 14.68 -4.06
C ALA A 76 -5.94 13.54 -3.06
N LEU A 77 -5.23 13.50 -1.92
CA LEU A 77 -5.43 12.46 -0.92
C LEU A 77 -6.87 12.51 -0.35
N PRO A 78 -7.64 11.42 -0.44
CA PRO A 78 -9.02 11.41 0.04
C PRO A 78 -9.09 11.40 1.57
N GLU A 79 -10.19 11.93 2.12
CA GLU A 79 -10.56 11.66 3.50
C GLU A 79 -11.22 10.28 3.58
N ALA A 80 -10.50 9.30 4.12
CA ALA A 80 -11.00 7.94 4.30
C ALA A 80 -10.59 7.38 5.67
N ALA A 81 -11.42 6.47 6.19
CA ALA A 81 -11.10 5.76 7.42
C ALA A 81 -9.88 4.84 7.26
N ALA A 82 -9.66 4.27 6.07
CA ALA A 82 -8.51 3.42 5.78
C ALA A 82 -7.80 3.91 4.50
N LEU A 83 -6.53 4.29 4.64
CA LEU A 83 -5.70 4.85 3.58
C LEU A 83 -4.51 3.94 3.28
N ALA A 84 -4.15 3.84 2.00
CA ALA A 84 -2.93 3.19 1.54
C ALA A 84 -2.11 4.17 0.69
N VAL A 85 -0.95 4.60 1.18
CA VAL A 85 -0.07 5.56 0.48
C VAL A 85 1.20 4.86 0.02
N ASP A 86 1.34 4.72 -1.29
CA ASP A 86 2.49 4.10 -1.94
C ASP A 86 3.62 5.12 -2.18
N HIS A 87 4.83 4.62 -2.38
CA HIS A 87 6.03 5.42 -2.72
C HIS A 87 6.25 6.64 -1.81
N VAL A 88 6.13 6.48 -0.48
CA VAL A 88 6.23 7.62 0.46
C VAL A 88 7.60 8.32 0.44
N ASP A 89 8.61 7.69 -0.15
CA ASP A 89 9.92 8.27 -0.43
C ASP A 89 9.91 9.35 -1.53
N ALA A 90 8.86 9.38 -2.35
CA ALA A 90 8.67 10.38 -3.40
C ALA A 90 8.01 11.68 -2.90
N LEU A 91 7.59 11.74 -1.62
CA LEU A 91 6.91 12.90 -1.06
C LEU A 91 7.83 14.13 -1.04
N ASP A 92 7.27 15.26 -1.47
CA ASP A 92 7.88 16.56 -1.26
C ASP A 92 7.57 17.09 0.16
N GLY A 93 8.00 18.32 0.46
CA GLY A 93 7.79 18.93 1.78
C GLY A 93 6.31 19.10 2.13
N ASP A 94 5.45 19.44 1.16
CA ASP A 94 4.03 19.61 1.39
C ASP A 94 3.36 18.24 1.59
N GLY A 95 3.76 17.24 0.80
CA GLY A 95 3.30 15.86 0.93
C GLY A 95 3.65 15.22 2.26
N GLN A 96 4.85 15.51 2.80
CA GLN A 96 5.24 15.05 4.14
C GLN A 96 4.31 15.62 5.23
N ILE A 97 3.97 16.91 5.14
CA ILE A 97 3.03 17.56 6.06
C ILE A 97 1.63 16.97 5.88
N ALA A 98 1.19 16.76 4.64
CA ALA A 98 -0.11 16.17 4.33
C ALA A 98 -0.25 14.75 4.90
N LEU A 99 0.76 13.89 4.70
CA LEU A 99 0.79 12.53 5.24
C LEU A 99 0.79 12.53 6.77
N PHE A 100 1.56 13.41 7.40
CA PHE A 100 1.58 13.55 8.86
C PHE A 100 0.21 13.96 9.41
N ASN A 101 -0.46 14.91 8.75
CA ASN A 101 -1.81 15.32 9.13
C ASN A 101 -2.82 14.18 8.92
N ALA A 102 -2.71 13.43 7.83
CA ALA A 102 -3.55 12.26 7.59
C ALA A 102 -3.35 11.18 8.66
N PHE A 103 -2.10 10.87 9.02
CA PHE A 103 -1.75 9.96 10.10
C PHE A 103 -2.44 10.33 11.42
N ASN A 104 -2.35 11.60 11.83
CA ASN A 104 -2.97 12.07 13.07
C ASN A 104 -4.50 11.99 13.02
N ARG A 105 -5.12 12.36 11.90
CA ARG A 105 -6.57 12.25 11.72
C ARG A 105 -7.04 10.81 11.76
N SER A 106 -6.40 9.91 11.01
CA SER A 106 -6.73 8.48 10.99
C SER A 106 -6.59 7.87 12.39
N LYS A 107 -5.51 8.17 13.11
CA LYS A 107 -5.32 7.70 14.49
C LYS A 107 -6.43 8.16 15.43
N ALA A 108 -6.80 9.44 15.38
CA ALA A 108 -7.85 10.00 16.23
C ALA A 108 -9.25 9.44 15.91
N ALA A 109 -9.49 9.09 14.65
CA ALA A 109 -10.76 8.54 14.18
C ALA A 109 -10.87 7.00 14.32
N GLY A 110 -9.84 6.31 14.83
CA GLY A 110 -9.79 4.85 14.85
C GLY A 110 -9.69 4.22 13.45
N GLY A 111 -9.14 4.98 12.50
CA GLY A 111 -8.88 4.55 11.13
C GLY A 111 -7.58 3.76 10.99
N ARG A 112 -7.20 3.47 9.74
CA ARG A 112 -6.03 2.69 9.37
C ARG A 112 -5.17 3.39 8.33
N LEU A 113 -3.86 3.21 8.45
CA LEU A 113 -2.89 3.74 7.49
C LEU A 113 -1.89 2.66 7.07
N LEU A 114 -1.87 2.35 5.79
CA LEU A 114 -0.88 1.50 5.16
C LEU A 114 0.08 2.38 4.34
N THR A 115 1.38 2.17 4.48
CA THR A 115 2.39 2.90 3.70
C THR A 115 3.38 1.95 3.04
N ALA A 116 4.01 2.40 1.95
CA ALA A 116 5.11 1.66 1.32
C ALA A 116 6.29 2.56 0.93
N ALA A 117 7.51 2.10 1.21
CA ALA A 117 8.78 2.77 0.90
C ALA A 117 9.84 1.76 0.41
N PRO A 118 10.88 2.15 -0.35
CA PRO A 118 11.92 1.22 -0.81
C PRO A 118 12.86 0.74 0.30
N GLN A 119 12.92 1.48 1.41
CA GLN A 119 13.82 1.23 2.54
C GLN A 119 13.03 1.36 3.84
N PRO A 120 13.46 0.67 4.92
CA PRO A 120 12.84 0.87 6.24
C PRO A 120 13.11 2.30 6.74
N PRO A 121 12.30 2.81 7.69
CA PRO A 121 12.62 4.03 8.42
C PRO A 121 14.01 3.92 9.11
N ALA A 122 14.74 5.03 9.14
CA ALA A 122 16.06 5.13 9.79
C ALA A 122 15.98 5.20 11.32
#